data_AF-A0A949U300-F1
#
_entry.id   AF-A0A949U300-F1
#
_cell.length_a   1.000
_cell.length_b   1.000
_cell.length_c   1.000
_cell.angle_alpha   90.00
_cell.angle_beta   90.00
_cell.angle_gamma   90.00
#
_symmetry.space_group_name_H-M   'P 1'
#
loop_
_entity.id
_entity.type
_entity.pdbx_description
1 polymer ?
#
loop_
_entity_poly.entity_id
_entity_poly.type
_entity_poly.pdbx_seq_one_letter_code
_entity_poly.pdbx_strand_id
1 'polypeptide(L)' 'MEELVYDMRDRETNSYGSYGQLQSKLQDAEIFGKISQQIAIATNLIGLLSDEVIAETTGLSLENIKYLSGKI' A
#
# COMPACT_ATOMS: atom_id res chain seq x y z
N MET A 1 -37.05 12.78 -25.82
CA MET A 1 -36.14 11.65 -26.12
C MET A 1 -34.69 11.98 -25.78
N GLU A 2 -34.28 13.27 -25.74
CA GLU A 2 -32.92 13.69 -25.36
C GLU A 2 -32.61 13.64 -23.85
N GLU A 3 -33.59 13.90 -22.97
CA GLU A 3 -33.39 13.84 -21.50
C GLU A 3 -32.97 12.44 -21.01
N LEU A 4 -33.57 11.39 -21.55
CA LEU A 4 -33.24 10.01 -21.20
C LEU A 4 -31.78 9.65 -21.55
N VAL A 5 -31.24 10.25 -22.61
CA VAL A 5 -29.85 10.00 -23.06
C VAL A 5 -28.84 10.77 -22.21
N TYR A 6 -29.24 11.91 -21.61
CA TYR A 6 -28.38 12.66 -20.69
C TYR A 6 -28.25 11.95 -19.33
N ASP A 7 -29.36 11.50 -18.74
CA ASP A 7 -29.36 10.79 -17.45
C ASP A 7 -28.59 9.44 -17.51
N MET A 8 -28.65 8.74 -18.64
CA MET A 8 -27.85 7.52 -18.84
C MET A 8 -26.34 7.79 -18.93
N ARG A 9 -25.93 8.87 -19.61
CA ARG A 9 -24.51 9.25 -19.71
C ARG A 9 -23.93 9.66 -18.36
N ASP A 10 -24.66 10.43 -17.56
CA ASP A 10 -24.21 10.84 -16.22
C ASP A 10 -24.11 9.64 -15.26
N ARG A 11 -25.03 8.67 -15.34
CA ARG A 11 -24.94 7.43 -14.55
C ARG A 11 -23.75 6.57 -14.93
N GLU A 12 -23.48 6.40 -16.22
CA GLU A 12 -22.30 5.65 -16.67
C GLU A 12 -21.02 6.35 -16.23
N THR A 13 -20.93 7.67 -16.39
CA THR A 13 -19.74 8.46 -16.02
C THR A 13 -19.46 8.40 -14.51
N ASN A 14 -20.50 8.49 -13.68
CA ASN A 14 -20.38 8.33 -12.22
C ASN A 14 -19.98 6.90 -11.82
N SER A 15 -20.47 5.89 -12.53
CA SER A 15 -20.10 4.50 -12.32
C SER A 15 -18.61 4.27 -12.63
N TYR A 16 -18.11 4.70 -13.79
CA TYR A 16 -16.70 4.58 -14.15
C TYR A 16 -15.77 5.33 -13.19
N GLY A 17 -16.15 6.53 -12.75
CA GLY A 17 -15.41 7.28 -11.72
C GLY A 17 -15.36 6.53 -10.38
N SER A 18 -16.46 5.91 -9.96
CA SER A 18 -16.52 5.11 -8.74
C SER A 18 -15.67 3.84 -8.84
N TYR A 19 -15.69 3.14 -9.98
CA TYR A 19 -14.83 1.99 -10.22
C TYR A 19 -13.34 2.35 -10.18
N GLY A 20 -12.94 3.47 -10.79
CA GLY A 20 -11.55 3.95 -10.71
C GLY A 20 -11.11 4.27 -9.27
N GLN A 21 -11.98 4.89 -8.47
CA GLN A 21 -11.69 5.16 -7.05
C GLN A 21 -11.59 3.88 -6.21
N LEU A 22 -12.46 2.89 -6.46
CA LEU A 22 -12.39 1.58 -5.80
C LEU A 22 -11.10 0.84 -6.15
N GLN A 23 -10.69 0.88 -7.43
CA GLN A 23 -9.45 0.27 -7.88
C GLN A 23 -8.23 0.93 -7.24
N SER A 24 -8.19 2.27 -7.15
CA SER A 24 -7.12 2.98 -6.45
C SER A 24 -7.04 2.58 -4.97
N LYS A 25 -8.19 2.51 -4.27
CA LYS A 25 -8.22 2.10 -2.86
C LYS A 25 -7.75 0.66 -2.66
N LEU A 26 -8.04 -0.23 -3.60
CA LEU A 26 -7.54 -1.61 -3.57
C LEU A 26 -6.03 -1.65 -3.76
N GLN A 27 -5.48 -0.87 -4.70
CA GLN A 27 -4.04 -0.76 -4.89
C GLN A 27 -3.33 -0.22 -3.64
N ASP A 28 -3.89 0.82 -3.02
CA ASP A 28 -3.36 1.37 -1.77
C ASP A 28 -3.36 0.30 -0.67
N ALA A 29 -4.47 -0.42 -0.50
CA ALA A 29 -4.58 -1.49 0.50
C ALA A 29 -3.56 -2.62 0.27
N GLU A 30 -3.31 -3.01 -0.97
CA GLU A 30 -2.28 -4.00 -1.30
C GLU A 30 -0.87 -3.52 -0.95
N ILE A 31 -0.56 -2.25 -1.23
CA ILE A 31 0.73 -1.65 -0.87
C ILE A 31 0.89 -1.62 0.65
N PHE A 32 -0.12 -1.15 1.38
CA PHE A 32 -0.11 -1.16 2.84
C PHE A 32 0.06 -2.57 3.42
N GLY A 33 -0.61 -3.57 2.84
CA GLY A 33 -0.47 -4.96 3.24
C GLY A 33 0.96 -5.48 3.10
N LYS A 34 1.61 -5.19 1.96
CA LYS A 34 3.02 -5.56 1.72
C LYS A 34 3.95 -4.89 2.72
N ILE A 35 3.81 -3.57 2.94
CA ILE A 35 4.64 -2.82 3.89
C ILE A 35 4.47 -3.38 5.31
N SER A 36 3.23 -3.68 5.71
CA SER A 36 2.95 -4.26 7.03
C SER A 36 3.65 -5.61 7.22
N GLN A 37 3.65 -6.48 6.20
CA GLN A 37 4.39 -7.75 6.24
C GLN A 37 5.90 -7.53 6.32
N GLN A 38 6.45 -6.60 5.55
CA GLN A 38 7.89 -6.27 5.60
C GLN A 38 8.31 -5.79 6.99
N ILE A 39 7.52 -4.90 7.61
CA ILE A 39 7.76 -4.44 8.98
C ILE A 39 7.68 -5.60 9.98
N ALA A 40 6.65 -6.45 9.89
CA ALA A 40 6.51 -7.59 10.80
C ALA A 40 7.71 -8.55 10.71
N ILE A 41 8.20 -8.83 9.51
CA ILE A 41 9.40 -9.64 9.30
C ILE A 41 10.61 -8.93 9.91
N ALA A 42 10.80 -7.63 9.63
CA ALA A 42 11.93 -6.87 10.17
C ALA A 42 11.94 -6.90 11.70
N THR A 43 10.81 -6.64 12.35
CA THR A 43 10.69 -6.66 13.82
C THR A 43 11.07 -8.01 14.42
N ASN A 44 10.70 -9.11 13.78
CA ASN A 44 11.06 -10.46 14.25
C ASN A 44 12.55 -10.79 14.09
N LEU A 45 13.25 -10.12 13.18
CA LEU A 45 14.68 -10.38 12.92
C LEU A 45 15.61 -9.43 13.68
N ILE A 46 15.09 -8.30 14.19
CA ILE A 46 15.86 -7.36 15.00
C ILE A 46 16.45 -8.07 16.23
N GLY A 47 17.75 -7.87 16.45
CA GLY A 47 18.51 -8.52 17.53
C GLY A 47 18.99 -9.94 17.20
N LEU A 48 18.54 -10.52 16.08
CA LEU A 48 18.99 -11.83 15.59
C LEU A 48 19.96 -11.70 14.41
N LEU A 49 19.69 -10.76 13.50
CA LEU A 49 20.48 -10.51 12.30
C LEU A 49 21.03 -9.08 12.25
N SER A 50 22.00 -8.83 11.37
CA SER A 50 22.49 -7.47 11.11
C SER A 50 21.46 -6.64 10.35
N ASP A 51 21.51 -5.32 10.51
CA ASP A 51 20.53 -4.41 9.89
C ASP A 51 20.57 -4.49 8.35
N GLU A 52 21.73 -4.79 7.77
CA GLU A 52 21.93 -4.97 6.32
C GLU A 52 21.20 -6.21 5.78
N VAL A 53 21.28 -7.34 6.49
CA VAL A 53 20.58 -8.58 6.09
C VAL A 53 19.07 -8.39 6.19
N ILE A 54 18.60 -7.68 7.22
CA ILE A 54 17.19 -7.37 7.39
C ILE A 54 16.70 -6.45 6.25
N ALA A 55 17.51 -5.45 5.86
CA ALA A 55 17.20 -4.55 4.75
C ALA A 55 17.07 -5.31 3.42
N GLU A 56 18.02 -6.19 3.13
CA GLU A 56 17.99 -7.02 1.91
C GLU A 56 16.75 -7.94 1.89
N THR A 57 16.44 -8.58 3.02
CA THR A 57 15.33 -9.54 3.11
C THR A 57 13.96 -8.88 3.01
N THR A 58 13.80 -7.72 3.63
CA THR A 58 12.50 -7.05 3.73
C THR A 58 12.30 -5.98 2.67
N GLY A 59 13.37 -5.51 2.03
CA GLY A 59 13.34 -4.35 1.14
C GLY A 59 13.16 -3.01 1.85
N LEU A 60 13.21 -2.98 3.19
CA LEU A 60 13.16 -1.74 3.97
C LEU A 60 14.51 -1.02 3.93
N SER A 61 14.49 0.31 4.03
CA SER A 61 15.72 1.09 4.16
C SER A 61 16.40 0.82 5.52
N LEU A 62 17.72 0.96 5.56
CA LEU A 62 18.49 0.85 6.80
C LEU A 62 18.03 1.84 7.87
N GLU A 63 17.60 3.03 7.46
CA GLU A 63 17.04 4.05 8.37
C GLU A 63 15.78 3.55 9.07
N ASN A 64 14.84 2.96 8.32
CA ASN A 64 13.61 2.41 8.89
C ASN A 64 13.91 1.27 9.87
N ILE A 65 14.91 0.44 9.59
CA ILE A 65 15.31 -0.65 10.49
C ILE A 65 15.95 -0.11 11.76
N LYS A 66 16.79 0.92 11.66
CA LYS A 66 17.37 1.60 12.83
C LYS A 66 16.28 2.23 13.71
N TYR A 67 15.25 2.81 13.08
CA TYR A 67 14.09 3.33 13.79
C TYR A 67 13.34 2.22 14.53
N LEU A 68 13.00 1.12 13.84
CA LEU A 68 12.31 -0.03 14.42
C LEU A 68 13.11 -0.70 15.55
N SER A 69 14.45 -0.67 15.47
CA SER A 69 15.34 -1.24 16.48
C SER A 69 15.69 -0.27 17.63
N GLY A 70 15.18 0.97 17.59
CA GLY A 70 15.45 1.98 18.63
C GLY A 70 16.90 2.47 18.68
N LYS A 71 17.63 2.38 17.55
CA LYS A 71 19.04 2.79 17.43
C LYS A 71 19.22 4.24 16.95
N ILE A 72 18.15 5.04 16.94
CA ILE A 72 18.11 6.44 16.51
C ILE A 72 17.74 7.31 17.71
#